data_AF-A0A0A2A531-F1
#
_entry.id   AF-A0A0A2A531-F1
#
_cell.length_a   1.000
_cell.length_b   1.000
_cell.length_c   1.000
_cell.angle_alpha   90.00
_cell.angle_beta   90.00
_cell.angle_gamma   90.00
#
_symmetry.space_group_name_H-M   'P 1'
#
loop_
_entity.id
_entity.type
_entity.pdbx_description
1 polymer ?
#
loop_
_entity_poly.entity_id
_entity_poly.type
_entity_poly.pdbx_seq_one_letter_code
_entity_poly.pdbx_strand_id
1 'polypeptide(L)' 'MLGVKWSSSELAAEKLGITEIKLSSFRENGILKPGIHWKSSPLGQKKPWNPKALYNIKMCRKIINKFYFEEKYNIAA' A
#
# COMPACT_ATOMS: atom_id res chain seq x y z
N MET A 1 -2.19 18.97 13.92
CA MET A 1 -2.62 17.73 13.21
C MET A 1 -1.38 17.02 12.71
N LEU A 2 -0.96 15.91 13.34
CA LEU A 2 0.20 15.12 12.90
C LEU A 2 -0.13 14.51 11.54
N GLY A 3 0.36 15.16 10.47
CA GLY A 3 0.05 14.81 9.09
C GLY A 3 0.38 13.35 8.82
N VAL A 4 -0.58 12.63 8.25
CA VAL A 4 -0.34 11.28 7.74
C VAL A 4 0.77 11.37 6.70
N LYS A 5 1.96 10.85 7.04
CA LYS A 5 3.12 10.88 6.15
C LYS A 5 2.93 9.80 5.08
N TRP A 6 2.55 10.25 3.89
CA TRP A 6 2.48 9.42 2.69
C TRP A 6 3.90 9.13 2.19
N SER A 7 4.18 7.87 1.85
CA SER A 7 5.52 7.40 1.48
C SER A 7 5.54 6.85 0.05
N SER A 8 6.71 6.84 -0.61
CA SER A 8 6.88 6.21 -1.93
C SER A 8 6.61 4.70 -1.87
N SER A 9 6.37 4.10 -3.03
CA SER A 9 6.23 2.64 -3.17
C SER A 9 7.44 1.90 -2.59
N GLU A 10 8.67 2.32 -2.92
CA GLU A 10 9.91 1.66 -2.46
C GLU A 10 10.00 1.65 -0.92
N LEU A 11 9.85 2.83 -0.30
CA LEU A 11 9.94 2.96 1.16
C LEU A 11 8.79 2.23 1.85
N ALA A 12 7.58 2.27 1.28
CA ALA A 12 6.44 1.58 1.85
C ALA A 12 6.64 0.06 1.81
N ALA A 13 7.10 -0.48 0.67
CA ALA A 13 7.41 -1.89 0.50
C ALA A 13 8.49 -2.35 1.48
N GLU A 14 9.59 -1.61 1.57
CA GLU A 14 10.68 -1.86 2.54
C GLU A 14 10.15 -1.91 3.97
N LYS A 15 9.40 -0.89 4.42
CA LYS A 15 8.87 -0.85 5.79
C LYS A 15 7.84 -1.93 6.04
N LEU A 16 7.05 -2.32 5.05
CA LEU A 16 6.03 -3.36 5.17
C LEU A 16 6.62 -4.78 5.07
N GLY A 17 7.89 -4.93 4.68
CA GLY A 17 8.53 -6.23 4.51
C GLY A 17 7.98 -7.01 3.31
N ILE A 18 7.52 -6.32 2.27
CA ILE A 18 7.00 -6.92 1.03
C ILE A 18 7.67 -6.29 -0.18
N THR A 19 7.53 -6.90 -1.36
CA THR A 19 8.01 -6.30 -2.61
C THR A 19 7.07 -5.21 -3.10
N GLU A 20 7.58 -4.26 -3.89
CA GLU A 20 6.75 -3.25 -4.55
C GLU A 20 5.71 -3.88 -5.48
N ILE A 21 6.05 -4.99 -6.13
CA ILE A 21 5.12 -5.75 -6.98
C ILE A 21 3.94 -6.27 -6.15
N LYS A 22 4.19 -6.86 -4.98
CA LYS A 22 3.12 -7.34 -4.09
C LYS A 22 2.28 -6.20 -3.53
N LEU A 23 2.92 -5.07 -3.19
CA LEU A 23 2.23 -3.86 -2.77
C LEU A 23 1.33 -3.30 -3.87
N SER A 24 1.79 -3.30 -5.13
CA SER A 24 1.02 -2.91 -6.32
C SER A 24 -0.17 -3.83 -6.55
N SER A 25 0.05 -5.15 -6.44
CA SER A 25 -1.02 -6.15 -6.54
C SER A 25 -2.11 -5.93 -5.50
N PHE A 26 -1.77 -5.63 -4.24
CA PHE A 26 -2.79 -5.31 -3.24
C PHE A 26 -3.60 -4.04 -3.57
N ARG A 27 -2.98 -3.06 -4.22
CA ARG A 27 -3.66 -1.87 -4.71
C ARG A 27 -4.61 -2.21 -5.87
N GLU A 28 -4.11 -2.90 -6.87
CA GLU A 28 -4.83 -3.24 -8.11
C GLU A 28 -5.99 -4.20 -7.86
N ASN A 29 -5.84 -5.13 -6.92
CA ASN A 29 -6.89 -6.06 -6.50
C ASN A 29 -7.85 -5.46 -5.45
N GLY A 30 -7.72 -4.17 -5.12
CA GLY A 30 -8.66 -3.47 -4.24
C GLY A 30 -8.57 -3.85 -2.75
N ILE A 31 -7.53 -4.59 -2.34
CA ILE A 31 -7.21 -4.86 -0.94
C ILE A 31 -6.85 -3.56 -0.22
N LEU A 32 -5.99 -2.74 -0.85
CA LEU A 32 -5.67 -1.40 -0.37
C LEU A 32 -6.63 -0.38 -0.99
N LYS A 33 -7.50 0.18 -0.17
CA LYS A 33 -8.47 1.22 -0.57
C LYS A 33 -7.81 2.59 -0.83
N PRO A 34 -8.17 3.29 -1.92
CA PRO A 34 -7.69 4.64 -2.21
C PRO A 34 -8.15 5.64 -1.15
N GLY A 35 -7.37 6.70 -0.92
CA GLY A 35 -7.62 7.72 0.11
C GLY A 35 -7.30 7.29 1.55
N ILE A 36 -7.33 5.98 1.83
CA ILE A 36 -7.05 5.41 3.16
C ILE A 36 -5.65 4.82 3.21
N HIS A 37 -5.36 3.89 2.29
CA HIS A 37 -4.12 3.12 2.24
C HIS A 37 -3.14 3.68 1.24
N TRP A 38 -3.65 4.18 0.11
CA TRP A 38 -2.83 4.75 -0.95
C TRP A 38 -3.52 5.94 -1.60
N LYS A 39 -2.74 6.78 -2.27
CA LYS A 39 -3.24 7.86 -3.13
C LYS A 39 -2.27 8.14 -4.27
N SER A 40 -2.73 8.80 -5.32
CA SER A 40 -1.87 9.29 -6.39
C SER A 40 -0.99 10.44 -5.90
N SER A 41 0.28 10.45 -6.34
CA SER A 41 1.18 11.58 -6.15
C SER A 41 0.60 12.83 -6.82
N PRO A 42 0.56 13.99 -6.13
CA PRO A 42 0.18 15.25 -6.74
C PRO A 42 1.28 15.79 -7.67
N LEU A 43 2.52 15.34 -7.49
CA LEU A 43 3.68 15.79 -8.26
C LEU A 43 3.93 14.89 -9.46
N GLY A 44 4.44 15.47 -10.55
CA GLY A 44 4.90 14.74 -11.74
C GLY A 44 3.80 14.37 -12.73
N GLN A 45 2.66 15.05 -12.68
CA GLN A 45 1.50 14.79 -13.53
C GLN A 45 1.70 15.41 -14.93
N LYS A 46 2.40 14.69 -15.81
CA LYS A 46 2.44 14.98 -17.26
C LYS A 46 1.49 14.04 -17.99
N LYS A 47 0.91 14.49 -19.11
CA LYS A 47 0.11 13.61 -20.00
C LYS A 47 1.06 12.68 -20.78
N PRO A 48 0.70 11.40 -21.02
CA PRO A 48 -0.48 10.70 -20.51
C PRO A 48 -0.39 10.46 -18.99
N TRP A 49 -1.54 10.52 -18.32
CA TRP A 49 -1.62 10.54 -16.86
C TRP A 49 -1.22 9.19 -16.24
N ASN A 50 -0.04 9.15 -15.61
CA ASN A 50 0.44 7.97 -14.89
C ASN A 50 1.12 8.36 -13.55
N PRO A 51 0.35 8.76 -12.53
CA PRO A 51 0.91 9.23 -11.27
C PRO A 51 1.48 8.08 -10.45
N LYS A 52 2.64 8.32 -9.82
CA LYS A 52 3.20 7.39 -8.83
C LYS A 52 2.24 7.23 -7.64
N ALA A 53 2.08 6.02 -7.14
CA ALA A 53 1.32 5.79 -5.91
C ALA A 53 2.13 6.18 -4.67
N LEU A 54 1.45 6.73 -3.68
CA LEU A 54 1.95 7.00 -2.35
C LEU A 54 1.14 6.23 -1.32
N TYR A 55 1.77 5.72 -0.28
CA TYR A 55 1.15 4.82 0.69
C TYR A 55 1.17 5.35 2.11
N ASN A 56 0.13 5.01 2.86
CA ASN A 56 0.05 5.18 4.29
C ASN A 56 0.48 3.89 4.97
N ILE A 57 1.77 3.83 5.35
CA ILE A 57 2.41 2.63 5.90
C ILE A 57 1.64 2.08 7.11
N LYS A 58 1.14 2.94 8.01
CA LYS A 58 0.41 2.52 9.20
C LYS A 58 -0.90 1.81 8.85
N MET A 59 -1.65 2.32 7.88
CA MET A 59 -2.89 1.68 7.44
C MET A 59 -2.64 0.43 6.61
N CYS A 60 -1.67 0.47 5.69
CA CYS A 60 -1.25 -0.70 4.92
C CYS A 60 -0.85 -1.86 5.83
N ARG A 61 -0.05 -1.59 6.88
CA ARG A 61 0.39 -2.64 7.81
C ARG A 61 -0.76 -3.33 8.52
N LYS A 62 -1.81 -2.60 8.93
CA LYS A 62 -2.99 -3.19 9.58
C LYS A 62 -3.68 -4.21 8.69
N ILE A 63 -3.89 -3.84 7.43
CA ILE A 63 -4.53 -4.71 6.44
C ILE A 63 -3.63 -5.89 6.09
N ILE A 64 -2.36 -5.62 5.75
CA ILE A 64 -1.41 -6.66 5.36
C ILE A 64 -1.24 -7.70 6.46
N ASN A 65 -1.06 -7.26 7.72
CA ASN A 65 -0.97 -8.19 8.84
C ASN A 65 -2.23 -9.04 8.97
N LYS A 66 -3.42 -8.44 8.84
CA LYS A 66 -4.69 -9.18 8.88
C LYS A 66 -4.74 -10.29 7.82
N PHE A 67 -4.40 -9.98 6.58
CA PHE A 67 -4.34 -10.97 5.49
C PHE A 67 -3.32 -12.08 5.76
N TYR A 68 -2.12 -11.75 6.23
CA TYR A 68 -1.11 -12.75 6.59
C TYR A 68 -1.52 -13.64 7.76
N PHE A 69 -2.26 -13.11 8.74
CA PHE A 69 -2.79 -13.90 9.85
C PHE A 69 -3.91 -14.83 9.40
N GLU A 70 -4.82 -14.36 8.55
CA GLU A 70 -5.90 -15.17 7.99
C GLU A 70 -5.34 -16.29 7.09
N GLU A 71 -4.33 -16.01 6.26
CA GLU A 71 -3.65 -17.01 5.43
C GLU A 71 -3.02 -18.13 6.29
N LYS A 72 -2.33 -17.77 7.38
CA LYS A 72 -1.75 -18.76 8.31
C LYS A 72 -2.81 -19.60 9.03
N TYR A 73 -3.93 -19.00 9.42
CA TYR A 73 -5.00 -19.73 10.08
C TYR A 73 -5.65 -20.76 9.14
N ASN A 74 -5.86 -20.40 7.87
CA ASN A 74 -6.45 -21.30 6.88
C ASN A 74 -5.50 -22.44 6.44
N ILE A 75 -4.19 -22.28 6.56
CA ILE A 75 -3.21 -23.34 6.26
C ILE A 75 -3.09 -24.34 7.42
N ALA A 76 -3.41 -23.92 8.65
CA ALA A 76 -3.28 -24.73 9.86
C ALA A 76 -4.56 -25.49 10.26
N ALA A 77 -5.64 -25.36 9.49
CA ALA A 77 -6.92 -26.05 9.69
C ALA A 77 -7.09 -27.17 8.66
#